data_AF-A0AAV3WDZ2-F1
#
_entry.id   AF-A0AAV3WDZ2-F1
#
_cell.length_a   1.000
_cell.length_b   1.000
_cell.length_c   1.000
_cell.angle_alpha   90.00
_cell.angle_beta   90.00
_cell.angle_gamma   90.00
#
_symmetry.space_group_name_H-M   'P 1'
#
loop_
_entity.id
_entity.type
_entity.pdbx_description
1 polymer ?
#
loop_
_entity_poly.entity_id
_entity_poly.type
_entity_poly.pdbx_seq_one_letter_code
_entity_poly.pdbx_strand_id
1 'polypeptide(L)'
;MTLEFDAVNGKKYYLSKRALKHIIDGEFATQPIGNGQTKSILTGGLHIKNGFESFLKNHPTIAHLYNYNSSLHEDWFYVRELQNSVLTAKLPRTLFNKRAASATLAVDKY
;
A
#
# COMPACT_ATOMS: atom_id res chain seq x y z
N MET A 1 -18.42 -7.24 -13.76
CA MET A 1 -17.64 -7.47 -14.99
C MET A 1 -16.27 -8.02 -14.64
N THR A 2 -15.89 -9.12 -15.28
CA THR A 2 -14.65 -9.88 -15.04
C THR A 2 -13.70 -9.67 -16.22
N LEU A 3 -12.41 -9.58 -15.96
CA LEU A 3 -11.35 -9.42 -16.94
C LEU A 3 -10.60 -10.76 -17.06
N GLU A 4 -10.21 -11.13 -18.28
CA GLU A 4 -9.43 -12.33 -18.59
C GLU A 4 -7.97 -11.94 -18.83
N PHE A 5 -7.02 -12.74 -18.34
CA PHE A 5 -5.59 -12.56 -18.49
C PHE A 5 -4.93 -13.88 -18.88
N ASP A 6 -4.11 -13.86 -19.93
CA ASP A 6 -3.31 -15.00 -20.36
C ASP A 6 -1.94 -14.96 -19.69
N ALA A 7 -1.58 -16.04 -19.01
CA ALA A 7 -0.24 -16.22 -18.47
C ALA A 7 0.70 -16.86 -19.50
N VAL A 8 2.00 -16.65 -19.32
CA VAL A 8 3.07 -17.15 -20.20
C VAL A 8 3.04 -18.68 -20.37
N ASN A 9 2.51 -19.41 -19.38
CA ASN A 9 2.34 -20.87 -19.43
C ASN A 9 1.04 -21.33 -20.11
N GLY A 10 0.31 -20.43 -20.79
CA GLY A 10 -0.95 -20.72 -21.49
C GLY A 10 -2.18 -20.82 -20.56
N LYS A 11 -2.03 -20.58 -19.26
CA LYS A 11 -3.17 -20.58 -18.33
C LYS A 11 -3.94 -19.27 -18.41
N LYS A 12 -5.27 -19.37 -18.31
CA LYS A 12 -6.18 -18.23 -18.22
C LYS A 12 -6.53 -17.92 -16.79
N TYR A 13 -6.44 -16.66 -16.43
CA TYR A 13 -6.80 -16.13 -15.12
C TYR A 13 -7.90 -15.10 -15.25
N TYR A 14 -8.80 -15.10 -14.27
CA TYR A 14 -9.95 -14.20 -14.25
C TYR A 14 -9.91 -13.32 -13.02
N LEU A 15 -10.05 -12.02 -13.21
CA LEU A 15 -10.06 -11.06 -12.10
C LEU A 15 -11.22 -10.10 -12.26
N SER A 16 -11.98 -9.86 -11.19
CA SER A 16 -13.00 -8.82 -11.22
C SER A 16 -12.36 -7.43 -11.35
N LYS A 17 -13.06 -6.47 -11.99
CA LYS A 17 -12.60 -5.06 -12.03
C LYS A 17 -12.33 -4.51 -10.63
N ARG A 18 -13.14 -4.90 -9.64
CA ARG A 18 -12.97 -4.50 -8.23
C ARG A 18 -11.66 -5.04 -7.66
N ALA A 19 -11.38 -6.32 -7.85
CA ALA A 19 -10.14 -6.93 -7.36
C ALA A 19 -8.90 -6.33 -8.05
N LEU A 20 -8.98 -6.04 -9.35
CA LEU A 20 -7.91 -5.34 -10.06
C LEU A 20 -7.67 -3.94 -9.48
N LYS A 21 -8.74 -3.17 -9.26
CA LYS A 21 -8.64 -1.85 -8.62
C LYS A 21 -8.01 -1.93 -7.24
N HIS A 22 -8.42 -2.90 -6.41
CA HIS A 22 -7.81 -3.14 -5.10
C HIS A 22 -6.30 -3.40 -5.21
N ILE A 23 -5.86 -4.25 -6.14
CA ILE A 23 -4.44 -4.57 -6.33
C ILE A 23 -3.64 -3.34 -6.79
N ILE A 24 -4.17 -2.57 -7.76
CA ILE A 24 -3.46 -1.43 -8.34
C ILE A 24 -3.48 -0.23 -7.40
N ASP A 25 -4.68 0.24 -7.04
CA ASP A 25 -4.88 1.51 -6.35
C ASP A 25 -4.81 1.35 -4.83
N GLY A 26 -5.03 0.14 -4.30
CA GLY A 26 -5.31 -0.07 -2.89
C GLY A 26 -6.77 0.19 -2.53
N GLU A 27 -7.15 -0.26 -1.33
CA GLU A 27 -8.42 0.08 -0.69
C GLU A 27 -8.15 0.99 0.50
N PHE A 28 -8.92 2.07 0.61
CA PHE A 28 -8.79 3.05 1.68
C PHE A 28 -10.09 3.18 2.45
N ALA A 29 -9.98 3.49 3.74
CA ALA A 29 -11.10 3.81 4.59
C ALA A 29 -10.83 5.11 5.35
N THR A 30 -11.91 5.78 5.74
CA THR A 30 -11.87 6.96 6.58
C THR A 30 -11.79 6.52 8.04
N GLN A 31 -10.70 6.87 8.74
CA GLN A 31 -10.54 6.66 10.17
C GLN A 31 -10.76 7.96 10.94
N PRO A 32 -11.67 7.99 11.92
CA PRO A 32 -11.80 9.13 12.82
C PRO A 32 -10.56 9.20 13.73
N ILE A 33 -9.96 10.40 13.81
CA ILE A 33 -8.77 10.67 14.64
C ILE A 33 -9.06 11.60 15.82
N GLY A 34 -10.34 11.92 16.06
CA GLY A 34 -10.80 12.80 17.14
C GLY A 34 -11.14 14.22 16.64
N ASN A 35 -11.84 15.01 17.45
CA ASN A 35 -12.22 16.40 17.16
C ASN A 35 -12.92 16.62 15.80
N GLY A 36 -13.70 15.64 15.34
CA GLY A 36 -14.38 15.66 14.03
C GLY A 36 -13.44 15.49 12.82
N GLN A 37 -12.14 15.29 13.05
CA GLN A 37 -11.17 15.07 12.00
C GLN A 37 -11.11 13.59 11.60
N THR A 38 -10.83 13.37 10.32
CA THR A 38 -10.68 12.03 9.76
C THR A 38 -9.41 11.95 8.92
N LYS A 39 -8.83 10.75 8.86
CA LYS A 39 -7.65 10.43 8.06
C LYS A 39 -7.96 9.27 7.12
N SER A 40 -7.48 9.35 5.89
CA SER A 40 -7.52 8.21 4.96
C SER A 40 -6.46 7.18 5.37
N ILE A 41 -6.87 5.93 5.53
CA ILE A 41 -5.98 4.82 5.89
C ILE A 41 -6.09 3.67 4.89
N LEU A 42 -4.97 3.05 4.58
CA LEU A 42 -4.89 1.88 3.71
C LEU A 42 -5.42 0.64 4.44
N THR A 43 -6.36 -0.06 3.84
CA THR A 43 -7.01 -1.26 4.40
C THR A 43 -6.62 -2.54 3.67
N GLY A 44 -6.00 -2.43 2.50
CA GLY A 44 -5.45 -3.56 1.74
C GLY A 44 -5.03 -3.16 0.32
N GLY A 45 -4.40 -4.08 -0.41
CA GLY A 45 -3.99 -3.86 -1.80
C GLY A 45 -2.70 -3.05 -1.93
N LEU A 46 -2.63 -2.17 -2.94
CA LEU A 46 -1.49 -1.30 -3.23
C LEU A 46 -0.20 -2.08 -3.53
N HIS A 47 -0.29 -3.03 -4.47
CA HIS A 47 0.81 -3.93 -4.81
C HIS A 47 1.63 -3.48 -6.04
N ILE A 48 1.31 -2.32 -6.61
CA ILE A 48 1.91 -1.82 -7.84
C ILE A 48 2.62 -0.49 -7.58
N LYS A 49 3.81 -0.32 -8.17
CA LYS A 49 4.64 0.90 -8.08
C LYS A 49 3.84 2.18 -8.35
N ASN A 50 3.08 2.22 -9.44
CA ASN A 50 2.30 3.40 -9.82
C ASN A 50 1.20 3.73 -8.80
N GLY A 51 0.60 2.70 -8.21
CA GLY A 51 -0.34 2.86 -7.10
C GLY A 51 0.36 3.49 -5.89
N PHE A 52 1.53 2.95 -5.53
CA PHE A 52 2.33 3.46 -4.44
C PHE A 52 2.79 4.92 -4.64
N GLU A 53 3.22 5.29 -5.85
CA GLU A 53 3.56 6.67 -6.19
C GLU A 53 2.35 7.61 -6.09
N SER A 54 1.19 7.16 -6.55
CA SER A 54 -0.06 7.91 -6.45
C SER A 54 -0.48 8.10 -4.99
N PHE A 55 -0.27 7.09 -4.15
CA PHE A 55 -0.47 7.18 -2.71
C PHE A 55 0.44 8.25 -2.09
N LEU A 56 1.75 8.23 -2.36
CA LEU A 56 2.69 9.21 -1.81
C LEU A 56 2.37 10.65 -2.24
N LYS A 57 1.90 10.87 -3.47
CA LYS A 57 1.45 12.19 -3.93
C LYS A 57 0.31 12.77 -3.08
N ASN A 58 -0.56 11.91 -2.55
CA ASN A 58 -1.67 12.31 -1.68
C ASN A 58 -1.26 12.46 -0.22
N HIS A 59 -0.02 12.09 0.13
CA HIS A 59 0.54 12.19 1.47
C HIS A 59 1.91 12.91 1.43
N PRO A 60 1.96 14.19 1.00
CA PRO A 60 3.21 14.91 0.75
C PRO A 60 4.07 15.14 2.00
N THR A 61 3.48 15.01 3.19
CA THR A 61 4.16 15.12 4.49
C THR A 61 4.89 13.83 4.88
N ILE A 62 4.77 12.76 4.11
CA ILE A 62 5.46 11.49 4.34
C ILE A 62 6.71 11.44 3.49
N ALA A 63 7.87 11.39 4.15
CA ALA A 63 9.15 11.43 3.48
C ALA A 63 9.76 10.04 3.34
N HIS A 64 10.66 9.87 2.36
CA HIS A 64 11.55 8.72 2.37
C HIS A 64 12.41 8.74 3.63
N LEU A 65 12.69 7.59 4.25
CA LEU A 65 13.39 7.47 5.53
C LEU A 65 14.74 8.22 5.55
N TYR A 66 15.49 8.19 4.45
CA TYR A 66 16.74 8.96 4.31
C TYR A 66 16.58 10.48 4.45
N ASN A 67 15.40 11.02 4.14
CA ASN A 67 15.10 12.45 4.19
C ASN A 67 14.18 12.80 5.37
N TYR A 68 13.88 11.84 6.25
CA TYR A 68 12.93 12.06 7.33
C TYR A 68 13.45 13.08 8.35
N ASN A 69 12.56 13.98 8.78
CA ASN A 69 12.82 14.99 9.78
C ASN A 69 11.54 15.11 10.60
N SER A 70 11.60 14.70 11.88
CA SER A 70 10.44 14.66 12.77
C SER A 70 9.80 16.03 13.04
N SER A 71 10.49 17.13 12.74
CA SER A 71 9.94 18.48 12.87
C SER A 71 9.16 18.94 11.63
N LEU A 72 9.33 18.28 10.49
CA LEU A 72 8.74 18.69 9.20
C LEU A 72 7.80 17.64 8.61
N HIS A 73 8.07 16.37 8.88
CA HIS A 73 7.39 15.24 8.25
C HIS A 73 6.48 14.54 9.24
N GLU A 74 5.29 14.17 8.78
CA GLU A 74 4.29 13.46 9.56
C GLU A 74 4.75 12.02 9.83
N ASP A 75 5.37 11.39 8.83
CA ASP A 75 5.83 10.02 8.93
C ASP A 75 6.88 9.70 7.85
N TRP A 76 7.36 8.45 7.81
CA TRP A 76 8.40 8.02 6.87
C TRP A 76 8.09 6.69 6.18
N PHE A 77 8.55 6.53 4.94
CA PHE A 77 8.52 5.24 4.26
C PHE A 77 9.94 4.80 3.87
N TYR A 78 10.12 3.50 3.68
CA TYR A 78 11.38 2.94 3.17
C TYR A 78 11.09 1.98 2.03
N VAL A 79 11.80 2.12 0.91
CA VAL A 79 11.71 1.17 -0.21
C VAL A 79 13.11 0.66 -0.53
N ARG A 80 13.22 -0.64 -0.75
CA ARG A 80 14.41 -1.26 -1.33
C ARG A 80 14.03 -2.24 -2.42
N GLU A 81 14.88 -2.34 -3.43
CA GLU A 81 14.82 -3.42 -4.39
C GLU A 81 15.55 -4.66 -3.83
N LEU A 82 14.97 -5.83 -4.06
CA LEU A 82 15.57 -7.13 -3.74
C LEU A 82 16.29 -7.70 -4.97
N GLN A 83 17.11 -8.74 -4.77
CA GLN A 83 17.89 -9.36 -5.86
C GLN A 83 17.02 -9.95 -6.99
N ASN A 84 15.74 -10.23 -6.71
CA ASN A 84 14.77 -10.72 -7.68
C ASN A 84 13.94 -9.59 -8.33
N SER A 85 14.41 -8.34 -8.28
CA SER A 85 13.74 -7.15 -8.82
C SER A 85 12.36 -6.86 -8.21
N VAL A 86 12.08 -7.40 -7.02
CA VAL A 86 10.88 -7.05 -6.25
C VAL A 86 11.18 -5.85 -5.36
N LEU A 87 10.28 -4.87 -5.35
CA LEU A 87 10.32 -3.75 -4.40
C LEU A 87 9.68 -4.17 -3.08
N THR A 88 10.41 -4.04 -1.99
CA THR A 88 9.88 -4.15 -0.64
C THR A 88 9.71 -2.77 -0.05
N ALA A 89 8.47 -2.40 0.29
CA ALA A 89 8.13 -1.15 0.93
C ALA A 89 7.78 -1.39 2.41
N LYS A 90 8.39 -0.61 3.30
CA LYS A 90 8.01 -0.50 4.70
C LYS A 90 7.30 0.83 4.89
N LEU A 91 6.06 0.75 5.35
CA LEU A 91 5.18 1.89 5.57
C LEU A 91 4.82 2.02 7.06
N PRO A 92 4.57 3.23 7.55
CA PRO A 92 4.16 3.47 8.92
C PRO A 92 2.83 2.83 9.26
N ARG A 93 2.72 2.34 10.49
CA ARG A 93 1.49 1.71 10.99
C ARG A 93 0.30 2.67 11.01
N THR A 94 0.54 3.96 11.20
CA THR A 94 -0.46 5.03 11.20
C THR A 94 -1.18 5.19 9.86
N LEU A 95 -0.62 4.61 8.79
CA LEU A 95 -1.21 4.61 7.46
C LEU A 95 -2.04 3.35 7.17
N PHE A 96 -2.05 2.37 8.09
CA PHE A 96 -2.82 1.14 7.93
C PHE A 96 -3.91 1.02 8.97
N ASN A 97 -5.04 0.43 8.58
CA ASN A 97 -5.98 -0.06 9.58
C ASN A 97 -5.36 -1.22 10.38
N LYS A 98 -5.83 -1.45 11.62
CA LYS A 98 -5.29 -2.49 12.51
C LYS A 98 -5.24 -3.88 11.85
N ARG A 99 -6.17 -4.19 10.94
CA ARG A 99 -6.26 -5.48 10.24
C ARG A 99 -5.21 -5.62 9.12
N ALA A 100 -5.01 -4.57 8.32
CA ALA A 100 -4.01 -4.48 7.27
C ALA A 100 -2.60 -4.46 7.88
N ALA A 101 -2.41 -3.70 8.97
CA ALA A 101 -1.18 -3.71 9.75
C ALA A 101 -0.89 -5.09 10.36
N SER A 102 -1.90 -5.82 10.83
CA SER A 102 -1.69 -7.18 11.36
C SER A 102 -1.32 -8.19 10.26
N ALA A 103 -1.82 -8.02 9.03
CA ALA A 103 -1.45 -8.88 7.92
C ALA A 103 0.04 -8.77 7.55
N THR A 104 0.66 -7.60 7.73
CA THR A 104 2.11 -7.40 7.50
C THR A 104 3.00 -7.93 8.62
N LEU A 105 2.44 -8.26 9.80
CA LEU A 105 3.17 -8.87 10.92
C LEU A 105 3.26 -10.40 10.83
N ALA A 106 2.46 -11.04 9.96
CA ALA A 106 2.37 -12.48 9.85
C ALA A 106 3.38 -13.11 8.85
N VAL A 107 4.27 -12.30 8.28
CA VAL A 107 5.20 -12.73 7.23
C VAL A 107 6.25 -13.73 7.75
N ASP A 108 6.55 -13.72 9.05
CA ASP A 108 7.57 -14.59 9.68
C ASP A 108 7.02 -15.91 10.26
N LYS A 109 5.83 -16.38 9.85
CA LYS A 109 5.23 -17.64 10.35
C LYS A 109 5.20 -18.81 9.37
N TYR A 110 6.03 -18.79 8.33
CA TYR A 110 6.18 -19.91 7.40
C TYR A 110 7.61 -20.43 7.37
#